data_AF-D8QKK0-F1
#
_entry.id   AF-D8QKK0-F1
#
_cell.length_a   1.000
_cell.length_b   1.000
_cell.length_c   1.000
_cell.angle_alpha   90.00
_cell.angle_beta   90.00
_cell.angle_gamma   90.00
#
_symmetry.space_group_name_H-M   'P 1'
#
loop_
_entity.id
_entity.type
_entity.pdbx_description
1 polymer ?
#
loop_
_entity_poly.entity_id
_entity_poly.type
_entity_poly.pdbx_seq_one_letter_code
_entity_poly.pdbx_strand_id
1 'polypeptide(L)'
;MHATTTKLHTCLCTTCKACVHARTAAIPKTVTSSAHILTQHEKSEFERKSKSDIASLVAYDDAILHMQQILERLNTDRQTLQDSMDSKRAMIGPIRRLPNEVLAMIISFTVLGTFSRHPDSTYIAHHLVLQVCRHWRDLGIATPHIWSKITLFPRVYDNWATILQLCLERSKAHSLQVHLSSDRTAPSNPARKSRERWRQSLHTDEMDAIDVLFKQSARWKYARLGGIILSDDGLIEEIPLELPLLTSLYLEKPDWFGNYSRCLPGKTFFNAPALKYARIENHRFENLCLQWGQLTRLHIVIRDMEENAEHVLSALRQCGLLYSLTFGARLAGITDTTPPVVLPLLRDLILKRYGQSILPALRAPALREIAFNPDGFSYGDEGVLEPIEALKHFGKDTIQHGTDMPSISRVEVPVYMSHALNWAEIFECYPGVTHLQLADWCNGGSGKACLSRFVRGSRIPCSNIGLVACFEDNRRLHQRPVKTM
;
A
#
# COMPACT_ATOMS: atom_id res chain seq x y z
N MET A 1 -55.94 -23.47 -61.41
CA MET A 1 -54.50 -23.25 -61.10
C MET A 1 -54.04 -24.38 -60.17
N HIS A 2 -53.03 -25.17 -60.54
CA HIS A 2 -52.50 -26.24 -59.68
C HIS A 2 -51.63 -25.63 -58.58
N ALA A 3 -52.16 -25.52 -57.37
CA ALA A 3 -51.38 -25.13 -56.20
C ALA A 3 -50.48 -26.30 -55.77
N THR A 4 -49.16 -26.11 -55.80
CA THR A 4 -48.20 -27.10 -55.29
C THR A 4 -48.33 -27.20 -53.78
N THR A 5 -48.66 -28.39 -53.28
CA THR A 5 -48.79 -28.66 -51.85
C THR A 5 -47.44 -29.12 -51.28
N THR A 6 -46.89 -28.36 -50.34
CA THR A 6 -45.65 -28.69 -49.62
C THR A 6 -46.00 -29.44 -48.34
N LYS A 7 -45.37 -30.60 -48.11
CA LYS A 7 -45.48 -31.36 -46.86
C LYS A 7 -44.27 -31.05 -45.98
N LEU A 8 -44.50 -30.59 -44.77
CA LEU A 8 -43.50 -30.36 -43.74
C LEU A 8 -43.57 -31.50 -42.71
N HIS A 9 -42.42 -31.99 -42.26
CA HIS A 9 -42.34 -33.06 -41.27
C HIS A 9 -41.05 -32.94 -40.46
N THR A 10 -41.18 -32.86 -39.13
CA THR A 10 -40.04 -32.81 -38.20
C THR A 10 -40.20 -33.88 -37.14
N CYS A 11 -39.23 -34.79 -37.04
CA CYS A 11 -39.18 -35.81 -35.98
C CYS A 11 -38.52 -35.22 -34.74
N LEU A 12 -39.24 -35.24 -33.61
CA LEU A 12 -38.79 -34.71 -32.33
C LEU A 12 -38.05 -35.78 -31.49
N CYS A 13 -38.41 -37.05 -31.65
CA CYS A 13 -37.76 -38.16 -30.94
C CYS A 13 -37.74 -39.42 -31.82
N THR A 14 -36.54 -39.96 -32.04
CA THR A 14 -36.32 -41.15 -32.89
C THR A 14 -36.82 -42.44 -32.23
N THR A 15 -36.94 -42.46 -30.90
CA THR A 15 -37.36 -43.66 -30.14
C THR A 15 -38.88 -43.79 -30.08
N CYS A 16 -39.61 -42.73 -29.70
CA CYS A 16 -41.09 -42.76 -29.63
C CYS A 16 -41.78 -42.30 -30.91
N LYS A 17 -41.01 -41.86 -31.92
CA LYS A 17 -41.49 -41.35 -33.22
C LYS A 17 -42.44 -40.15 -33.10
N ALA A 18 -42.31 -39.34 -32.05
CA ALA A 18 -43.05 -38.09 -31.93
C ALA A 18 -42.62 -37.14 -33.05
N CYS A 19 -43.59 -36.65 -33.85
CA CYS A 19 -43.34 -35.79 -35.00
C CYS A 19 -44.40 -34.70 -35.12
N VAL A 20 -44.00 -33.54 -35.65
CA VAL A 20 -44.93 -32.51 -36.12
C VAL A 20 -44.97 -32.52 -37.63
N HIS A 21 -46.16 -32.39 -38.21
CA HIS A 21 -46.36 -32.39 -39.64
C HIS A 21 -47.36 -31.31 -40.05
N ALA A 22 -47.13 -30.70 -41.21
CA ALA A 22 -48.05 -29.74 -41.80
C ALA A 22 -48.11 -29.89 -43.32
N ARG A 23 -49.19 -29.38 -43.92
CA ARG A 23 -49.32 -29.25 -45.37
C ARG A 23 -49.75 -27.83 -45.67
N THR A 24 -48.96 -27.13 -46.49
CA THR A 24 -49.29 -25.79 -46.96
C THR A 24 -49.32 -25.78 -48.49
N ALA A 25 -50.12 -24.91 -49.08
CA ALA A 25 -50.21 -24.74 -50.52
C ALA A 25 -49.48 -23.46 -50.93
N ALA A 26 -48.49 -23.58 -51.80
CA ALA A 26 -47.78 -22.41 -52.31
C ALA A 26 -48.71 -21.58 -53.20
N ILE A 27 -48.83 -20.29 -52.90
CA ILE A 27 -49.52 -19.34 -53.77
C ILE A 27 -48.52 -18.92 -54.87
N PRO A 28 -48.81 -19.16 -56.16
CA PRO A 28 -47.93 -18.74 -57.24
C PRO A 28 -47.73 -17.22 -57.21
N LYS A 29 -46.48 -16.76 -57.35
CA LYS A 29 -46.14 -15.32 -57.33
C LYS A 29 -46.90 -14.50 -58.38
N THR A 30 -47.32 -15.14 -59.47
CA THR A 30 -48.14 -14.56 -60.55
C THR A 30 -49.55 -14.16 -60.11
N VAL A 31 -50.09 -14.80 -59.07
CA VAL A 31 -51.41 -14.47 -58.50
C VAL A 31 -51.28 -13.26 -57.57
N THR A 32 -50.19 -13.16 -56.81
CA THR A 32 -49.94 -12.03 -55.89
C THR A 32 -49.49 -10.74 -56.58
N SER A 33 -49.05 -10.81 -57.85
CA SER A 33 -48.59 -9.64 -58.64
C SER A 33 -49.61 -9.15 -59.68
N SER A 34 -50.80 -9.76 -59.75
CA SER A 34 -51.86 -9.42 -60.69
C SER A 34 -52.94 -8.60 -59.99
N ALA A 35 -53.60 -7.66 -60.70
CA ALA A 35 -54.77 -6.93 -60.20
C ALA A 35 -56.06 -7.80 -60.16
N HIS A 36 -55.90 -9.13 -60.12
CA HIS A 36 -56.99 -10.09 -60.15
C HIS A 36 -57.83 -10.01 -58.87
N ILE A 37 -59.13 -9.76 -59.03
CA ILE A 37 -60.08 -9.72 -57.93
C ILE A 37 -60.56 -11.14 -57.67
N LEU A 38 -60.24 -11.68 -56.49
CA LEU A 38 -60.66 -13.01 -56.07
C LEU A 38 -62.18 -13.12 -56.02
N THR A 39 -62.70 -14.24 -56.52
CA THR A 39 -64.10 -14.60 -56.32
C THR A 39 -64.38 -14.92 -54.85
N GLN A 40 -65.66 -14.82 -54.43
CA GLN A 40 -66.06 -15.15 -53.06
C GLN A 40 -65.70 -16.59 -52.66
N HIS A 41 -65.69 -17.51 -53.61
CA HIS A 41 -65.29 -18.91 -53.41
C HIS A 41 -63.76 -19.04 -53.22
N GLU A 42 -62.94 -18.35 -54.02
CA GLU A 42 -61.48 -18.37 -53.86
C GLU A 42 -61.07 -17.73 -52.53
N LYS A 43 -61.71 -16.62 -52.15
CA LYS A 43 -61.49 -15.96 -50.87
C LYS A 43 -61.74 -16.90 -49.69
N SER A 44 -62.86 -17.62 -49.68
CA SER A 44 -63.17 -18.56 -48.59
C SER A 44 -62.22 -19.77 -48.58
N GLU A 45 -61.74 -20.21 -49.75
CA GLU A 45 -60.74 -21.28 -49.85
C GLU A 45 -59.38 -20.85 -49.30
N PHE A 46 -58.94 -19.62 -49.58
CA PHE A 46 -57.72 -19.02 -49.02
C PHE A 46 -57.84 -18.77 -47.52
N GLU A 47 -58.98 -18.27 -47.03
CA GLU A 47 -59.23 -18.12 -45.59
C GLU A 47 -59.19 -19.47 -44.86
N ARG A 48 -59.75 -20.52 -45.44
CA ARG A 48 -59.68 -21.89 -44.89
C ARG A 48 -58.24 -22.41 -44.85
N LYS A 49 -57.47 -22.21 -45.93
CA LYS A 49 -56.05 -22.63 -46.00
C LYS A 49 -55.19 -21.84 -44.99
N SER A 50 -55.40 -20.52 -44.89
CA SER A 50 -54.74 -19.66 -43.91
C SER A 50 -55.03 -20.10 -42.47
N LYS A 51 -56.29 -20.41 -42.13
CA LYS A 51 -56.65 -20.97 -40.82
C LYS A 51 -55.93 -22.30 -40.54
N SER A 52 -55.79 -23.17 -41.53
CA SER A 52 -55.05 -24.43 -41.41
C SER A 52 -53.56 -24.23 -41.22
N ASP A 53 -52.97 -23.25 -41.92
CA ASP A 53 -51.56 -22.88 -41.77
C ASP A 53 -51.29 -22.25 -40.39
N ILE A 54 -52.20 -21.40 -39.90
CA ILE A 54 -52.14 -20.84 -38.53
C ILE A 54 -52.19 -21.96 -37.48
N ALA A 55 -53.11 -22.92 -37.61
CA ALA A 55 -53.19 -24.06 -36.69
C ALA A 55 -51.91 -24.92 -36.73
N SER A 56 -51.31 -25.08 -37.92
CA SER A 56 -50.05 -25.78 -38.08
C SER A 56 -48.89 -25.03 -37.41
N LEU A 57 -48.81 -23.70 -37.58
CA LEU A 57 -47.80 -22.87 -36.92
C LEU A 57 -47.89 -22.99 -35.39
N VAL A 58 -49.09 -22.92 -34.81
CA VAL A 58 -49.29 -23.13 -33.37
C VAL A 58 -48.74 -24.49 -32.92
N ALA A 59 -49.00 -25.57 -33.68
CA ALA A 59 -48.47 -26.89 -33.35
C ALA A 59 -46.92 -26.97 -33.45
N TYR A 60 -46.30 -26.23 -34.38
CA TYR A 60 -44.85 -26.11 -34.46
C TYR A 60 -44.27 -25.29 -33.30
N ASP A 61 -44.92 -24.17 -32.95
CA ASP A 61 -44.51 -23.32 -31.82
C ASP A 61 -44.60 -24.08 -30.49
N ASP A 62 -45.68 -24.84 -30.27
CA ASP A 62 -45.85 -25.71 -29.09
C ASP A 62 -44.75 -26.78 -29.02
N ALA A 63 -44.39 -27.38 -30.15
CA ALA A 63 -43.32 -28.38 -30.21
C ALA A 63 -41.93 -27.77 -29.99
N ILE A 64 -41.67 -26.56 -30.51
CA ILE A 64 -40.44 -25.83 -30.25
C ILE A 64 -40.33 -25.52 -28.75
N LEU A 65 -41.40 -25.01 -28.15
CA LEU A 65 -41.45 -24.68 -26.73
C LEU A 65 -41.23 -25.94 -25.86
N HIS A 66 -41.88 -27.05 -26.20
CA HIS A 66 -41.68 -28.32 -25.50
C HIS A 66 -40.23 -28.83 -25.61
N MET A 67 -39.61 -28.75 -26.80
CA MET A 67 -38.22 -29.18 -26.98
C MET A 67 -37.23 -28.26 -26.24
N GLN A 68 -37.50 -26.96 -26.18
CA GLN A 68 -36.73 -26.02 -25.38
C GLN A 68 -36.80 -26.36 -23.89
N GLN A 69 -37.98 -26.67 -23.36
CA GLN A 69 -38.15 -27.12 -21.98
C GLN A 69 -37.37 -28.42 -21.67
N ILE A 70 -37.40 -29.38 -22.60
CA ILE A 70 -36.61 -30.63 -22.46
C ILE A 70 -35.12 -30.31 -22.42
N LEU A 71 -34.64 -29.42 -23.30
CA LEU A 71 -33.24 -29.03 -23.36
C LEU A 71 -32.79 -28.29 -22.10
N GLU A 72 -33.62 -27.40 -21.56
CA GLU A 72 -33.38 -26.75 -20.27
C GLU A 72 -33.26 -27.78 -19.14
N ARG A 73 -34.20 -28.73 -19.07
CA ARG A 73 -34.16 -29.81 -18.07
C ARG A 73 -32.89 -30.66 -18.20
N LEU A 74 -32.50 -31.05 -19.41
CA LEU A 74 -31.27 -31.80 -19.65
C LEU A 74 -30.02 -31.02 -19.23
N ASN A 75 -30.01 -29.69 -19.44
CA ASN A 75 -28.91 -28.85 -18.98
C ASN A 75 -28.85 -28.76 -17.46
N THR A 76 -30.00 -28.65 -16.77
CA THR A 76 -30.08 -28.71 -15.31
C THR A 76 -29.61 -30.07 -14.77
N ASP A 77 -30.05 -31.17 -15.38
CA ASP A 77 -29.63 -32.52 -15.00
C ASP A 77 -28.12 -32.71 -15.23
N ARG A 78 -27.59 -32.22 -16.35
CA ARG A 78 -26.15 -32.21 -16.64
C ARG A 78 -25.36 -31.42 -15.61
N GLN A 79 -25.82 -30.22 -15.21
CA GLN A 79 -25.16 -29.42 -14.18
C GLN A 79 -25.16 -30.15 -12.83
N THR A 80 -26.28 -30.76 -12.46
CA THR A 80 -26.40 -31.56 -11.23
C THR A 80 -25.41 -32.73 -11.20
N LEU A 81 -25.24 -33.43 -12.33
CA LEU A 81 -24.27 -34.50 -12.46
C LEU A 81 -22.82 -33.99 -12.37
N GLN A 82 -22.52 -32.84 -12.98
CA GLN A 82 -21.21 -32.19 -12.89
C GLN A 82 -20.88 -31.83 -11.44
N ASP A 83 -21.79 -31.18 -10.71
CA ASP A 83 -21.62 -30.81 -9.31
C ASP A 83 -21.44 -32.06 -8.42
N SER A 84 -22.16 -33.14 -8.70
CA SER A 84 -22.02 -34.43 -8.02
C SER A 84 -20.64 -35.06 -8.26
N MET A 85 -20.15 -35.03 -9.50
CA MET A 85 -18.83 -35.54 -9.84
C MET A 85 -17.72 -34.74 -9.15
N ASP A 86 -17.79 -33.41 -9.19
CA ASP A 86 -16.79 -32.54 -8.58
C ASP A 86 -16.78 -32.71 -7.04
N SER A 87 -17.96 -32.88 -6.43
CA SER A 87 -18.07 -33.23 -5.00
C SER A 87 -17.41 -34.57 -4.67
N LYS A 88 -17.64 -35.61 -5.48
CA LYS A 88 -17.01 -36.93 -5.31
C LYS A 88 -15.49 -36.84 -5.48
N ARG A 89 -15.00 -36.13 -6.49
CA ARG A 89 -13.57 -35.87 -6.72
C ARG A 89 -12.94 -35.13 -5.53
N ALA A 90 -13.61 -34.10 -5.02
CA ALA A 90 -13.16 -33.38 -3.85
C ALA A 90 -13.09 -34.28 -2.60
N MET A 91 -14.01 -35.23 -2.44
CA MET A 91 -14.03 -36.20 -1.33
C MET A 91 -12.86 -37.19 -1.35
N ILE A 92 -12.46 -37.67 -2.53
CA ILE A 92 -11.34 -38.62 -2.68
C ILE A 92 -9.98 -37.92 -2.86
N GLY A 93 -9.96 -36.58 -2.89
CA GLY A 93 -8.76 -35.80 -3.11
C GLY A 93 -7.70 -36.04 -2.02
N PRO A 94 -6.41 -36.18 -2.40
CA PRO A 94 -5.33 -36.49 -1.45
C PRO A 94 -5.16 -35.41 -0.38
N ILE A 95 -5.56 -34.18 -0.67
CA ILE A 95 -5.46 -33.03 0.23
C ILE A 95 -6.25 -33.21 1.53
N ARG A 96 -7.30 -34.05 1.53
CA ARG A 96 -8.08 -34.38 2.74
C ARG A 96 -7.37 -35.35 3.68
N ARG A 97 -6.31 -36.01 3.21
CA ARG A 97 -5.48 -36.94 4.00
C ARG A 97 -4.30 -36.23 4.68
N LEU A 98 -4.11 -34.94 4.41
CA LEU A 98 -3.04 -34.18 5.02
C LEU A 98 -3.33 -33.98 6.51
N PRO A 99 -2.30 -34.08 7.38
CA PRO A 99 -2.42 -33.67 8.76
C PRO A 99 -2.82 -32.20 8.88
N ASN A 100 -3.52 -31.87 9.96
CA ASN A 100 -3.98 -30.50 10.24
C ASN A 100 -2.81 -29.50 10.27
N GLU A 101 -1.64 -29.92 10.74
CA GLU A 101 -0.44 -29.12 10.85
C GLU A 101 0.08 -28.72 9.46
N VAL A 102 0.14 -29.68 8.54
CA VAL A 102 0.58 -29.45 7.15
C VAL A 102 -0.42 -28.53 6.46
N LEU A 103 -1.71 -28.76 6.68
CA LEU A 103 -2.76 -27.94 6.09
C LEU A 103 -2.74 -26.51 6.64
N ALA A 104 -2.53 -26.33 7.95
CA ALA A 104 -2.35 -25.03 8.57
C ALA A 104 -1.11 -24.30 8.03
N MET A 105 0.00 -25.00 7.80
CA MET A 105 1.18 -24.43 7.14
C MET A 105 0.85 -23.91 5.74
N ILE A 106 0.15 -24.70 4.91
CA ILE A 106 -0.27 -24.30 3.57
C ILE A 106 -1.16 -23.04 3.62
N ILE A 107 -2.14 -23.02 4.52
CA ILE A 107 -3.01 -21.86 4.75
C ILE A 107 -2.15 -20.64 5.12
N SER A 108 -1.24 -20.78 6.08
CA SER A 108 -0.34 -19.70 6.51
C SER A 108 0.53 -19.16 5.38
N PHE A 109 1.20 -20.03 4.63
CA PHE A 109 2.03 -19.60 3.50
C PHE A 109 1.22 -18.87 2.44
N THR A 110 0.00 -19.32 2.18
CA THR A 110 -0.88 -18.69 1.19
C THR A 110 -1.34 -17.31 1.67
N VAL A 111 -1.86 -17.21 2.90
CA VAL A 111 -2.35 -15.95 3.49
C VAL A 111 -1.23 -14.93 3.61
N LEU A 112 -0.08 -15.32 4.19
CA LEU A 112 1.05 -14.43 4.40
C LEU A 112 1.72 -14.02 3.08
N GLY A 113 1.72 -14.91 2.08
CA GLY A 113 2.19 -14.61 0.73
C GLY A 113 1.34 -13.55 0.05
N THR A 114 0.02 -13.67 0.13
CA THR A 114 -0.92 -12.64 -0.37
C THR A 114 -0.73 -11.32 0.37
N PHE A 115 -0.67 -11.38 1.71
CA PHE A 115 -0.50 -10.18 2.54
C PHE A 115 0.84 -9.46 2.30
N SER A 116 1.90 -10.19 1.97
CA SER A 116 3.20 -9.58 1.64
C SER A 116 3.16 -8.76 0.35
N ARG A 117 2.28 -9.11 -0.60
CA ARG A 117 2.08 -8.38 -1.86
C ARG A 117 1.06 -7.25 -1.70
N HIS A 118 0.03 -7.48 -0.90
CA HIS A 118 -1.06 -6.56 -0.63
C HIS A 118 -1.32 -6.50 0.89
N PRO A 119 -0.60 -5.64 1.63
CA PRO A 119 -0.71 -5.57 3.08
C PRO A 119 -2.02 -4.87 3.47
N ASP A 120 -3.08 -5.66 3.63
CA ASP A 120 -4.40 -5.23 4.10
C ASP A 120 -5.12 -6.42 4.74
N SER A 121 -5.42 -6.28 6.02
CA SER A 121 -6.05 -7.33 6.83
C SER A 121 -7.50 -7.59 6.42
N THR A 122 -8.14 -6.66 5.71
CA THR A 122 -9.47 -6.85 5.11
C THR A 122 -9.41 -7.99 4.08
N TYR A 123 -8.32 -8.12 3.32
CA TYR A 123 -8.14 -9.25 2.40
C TYR A 123 -7.85 -10.57 3.09
N ILE A 124 -7.20 -10.56 4.26
CA ILE A 124 -6.99 -11.78 5.04
C ILE A 124 -8.33 -12.34 5.51
N ALA A 125 -9.19 -11.48 6.07
CA ALA A 125 -10.50 -11.90 6.57
C ALA A 125 -11.37 -12.57 5.50
N HIS A 126 -11.22 -12.15 4.24
CA HIS A 126 -11.96 -12.67 3.09
C HIS A 126 -11.12 -13.57 2.18
N HIS A 127 -9.95 -14.06 2.62
CA HIS A 127 -9.03 -14.79 1.76
C HIS A 127 -9.66 -16.08 1.20
N LEU A 128 -9.50 -16.34 -0.10
CA LEU A 128 -10.13 -17.48 -0.80
C LEU A 128 -9.79 -18.84 -0.16
N VAL A 129 -8.57 -18.99 0.37
CA VAL A 129 -8.13 -20.19 1.09
C VAL A 129 -9.00 -20.52 2.31
N LEU A 130 -9.60 -19.51 2.96
CA LEU A 130 -10.53 -19.66 4.08
C LEU A 130 -11.99 -19.89 3.61
N GLN A 131 -12.21 -19.91 2.29
CA GLN A 131 -13.51 -20.15 1.66
C GLN A 131 -13.62 -21.52 1.00
N VAL A 132 -12.53 -22.32 0.97
CA VAL A 132 -12.50 -23.64 0.34
C VAL A 132 -13.52 -24.61 0.97
N CYS A 133 -13.46 -24.78 2.29
CA CYS A 133 -14.45 -25.56 3.05
C CYS A 133 -14.42 -25.16 4.53
N ARG A 134 -15.38 -25.66 5.33
CA ARG A 134 -15.46 -25.39 6.78
C ARG A 134 -14.16 -25.77 7.51
N HIS A 135 -13.62 -26.95 7.23
CA HIS A 135 -12.40 -27.43 7.87
C HIS A 135 -11.17 -26.52 7.63
N TRP A 136 -10.97 -26.03 6.41
CA TRP A 136 -9.89 -25.09 6.10
C TRP A 136 -10.07 -23.75 6.80
N ARG A 137 -11.32 -23.27 6.86
CA ARG A 137 -11.66 -22.05 7.60
C ARG A 137 -11.35 -22.20 9.08
N ASP A 138 -11.77 -23.30 9.70
CA ASP A 138 -11.58 -23.56 11.11
C ASP A 138 -10.09 -23.65 11.46
N LEU A 139 -9.29 -24.32 10.62
CA LEU A 139 -7.83 -24.35 10.79
C LEU A 139 -7.19 -22.97 10.63
N GLY A 140 -7.60 -22.18 9.63
CA GLY A 140 -7.10 -20.82 9.47
C GLY A 140 -7.44 -19.91 10.65
N ILE A 141 -8.67 -20.00 11.18
CA ILE A 141 -9.09 -19.29 12.40
C ILE A 141 -8.28 -19.78 13.61
N ALA A 142 -8.02 -21.08 13.72
CA ALA A 142 -7.24 -21.67 14.80
C ALA A 142 -5.74 -21.36 14.72
N THR A 143 -5.26 -20.71 13.65
CA THR A 143 -3.85 -20.40 13.39
C THR A 143 -3.55 -18.93 13.70
N PRO A 144 -3.13 -18.55 14.92
CA PRO A 144 -3.21 -17.16 15.36
C PRO A 144 -2.19 -16.21 14.70
N HIS A 145 -1.04 -16.73 14.30
CA HIS A 145 0.05 -15.91 13.74
C HIS A 145 -0.28 -15.28 12.39
N ILE A 146 -1.26 -15.80 11.63
CA ILE A 146 -1.71 -15.15 10.38
C ILE A 146 -2.55 -13.90 10.65
N TRP A 147 -3.08 -13.76 11.87
CA TRP A 147 -3.93 -12.64 12.31
C TRP A 147 -3.14 -11.60 13.13
N SER A 148 -1.88 -11.87 13.47
CA SER A 148 -1.08 -11.01 14.36
C SER A 148 -0.40 -9.83 13.66
N LYS A 149 -0.33 -9.85 12.32
CA LYS A 149 0.09 -8.71 11.50
C LYS A 149 -1.15 -8.00 10.98
N ILE A 150 -1.43 -6.84 11.55
CA ILE A 150 -2.66 -6.07 11.33
C ILE A 150 -2.30 -4.83 10.52
N THR A 151 -2.77 -4.76 9.27
CA THR A 151 -2.66 -3.56 8.43
C THR A 151 -4.05 -3.10 8.04
N LEU A 152 -4.43 -1.90 8.47
CA LEU A 152 -5.76 -1.33 8.25
C LEU A 152 -5.67 0.12 7.80
N PHE A 153 -6.74 0.58 7.16
CA PHE A 153 -6.86 1.90 6.57
C PHE A 153 -8.16 2.58 7.06
N PRO A 154 -8.17 3.11 8.31
CA PRO A 154 -9.37 3.68 8.92
C PRO A 154 -10.07 4.77 8.11
N ARG A 155 -9.30 5.54 7.33
CA ARG A 155 -9.84 6.61 6.47
C ARG A 155 -10.40 6.12 5.13
N VAL A 156 -10.23 4.84 4.80
CA VAL A 156 -10.58 4.25 3.50
C VAL A 156 -11.72 3.25 3.60
N TYR A 157 -11.74 2.41 4.63
CA TYR A 157 -12.72 1.33 4.78
C TYR A 157 -13.58 1.51 6.02
N ASP A 158 -14.91 1.56 5.86
CA ASP A 158 -15.86 1.73 6.99
C ASP A 158 -15.86 0.54 7.96
N ASN A 159 -15.48 -0.65 7.50
CA ASN A 159 -15.48 -1.88 8.31
C ASN A 159 -14.16 -2.14 9.04
N TRP A 160 -13.21 -1.19 9.04
CA TRP A 160 -11.87 -1.41 9.61
C TRP A 160 -11.91 -1.80 11.09
N ALA A 161 -12.83 -1.19 11.87
CA ALA A 161 -13.01 -1.49 13.30
C ALA A 161 -13.43 -2.95 13.52
N THR A 162 -14.34 -3.46 12.69
CA THR A 162 -14.77 -4.87 12.74
C THR A 162 -13.63 -5.82 12.37
N ILE A 163 -12.83 -5.48 11.35
CA ILE A 163 -11.67 -6.29 10.96
C ILE A 163 -10.58 -6.25 12.04
N LEU A 164 -10.38 -5.09 12.69
CA LEU A 164 -9.47 -4.96 13.81
C LEU A 164 -9.87 -5.91 14.94
N GLN A 165 -11.12 -5.86 15.40
CA GLN A 165 -11.61 -6.73 16.46
C GLN A 165 -11.43 -8.22 16.09
N LEU A 166 -11.78 -8.59 14.86
CA LEU A 166 -11.60 -9.95 14.34
C LEU A 166 -10.14 -10.41 14.41
N CYS A 167 -9.20 -9.56 13.98
CA CYS A 167 -7.77 -9.86 14.03
C CYS A 167 -7.27 -9.98 15.46
N LEU A 168 -7.69 -9.08 16.36
CA LEU A 168 -7.29 -9.11 17.77
C LEU A 168 -7.76 -10.40 18.45
N GLU A 169 -9.02 -10.78 18.30
CA GLU A 169 -9.58 -12.02 18.84
C GLU A 169 -8.84 -13.26 18.34
N ARG A 170 -8.59 -13.33 17.02
CA ARG A 170 -7.96 -14.50 16.39
C ARG A 170 -6.46 -14.58 16.63
N SER A 171 -5.78 -13.46 16.90
CA SER A 171 -4.36 -13.43 17.23
C SER A 171 -4.03 -14.06 18.61
N LYS A 172 -5.05 -14.27 19.45
CA LYS A 172 -4.94 -14.86 20.80
C LYS A 172 -3.90 -14.14 21.66
N ALA A 173 -2.78 -14.78 22.01
CA ALA A 173 -1.70 -14.20 22.81
C ALA A 173 -0.44 -13.85 21.99
N HIS A 174 -0.49 -13.95 20.65
CA HIS A 174 0.69 -13.69 19.81
C HIS A 174 1.12 -12.22 19.84
N SER A 175 2.40 -11.95 19.62
CA SER A 175 2.90 -10.58 19.49
C SER A 175 2.29 -9.89 18.26
N LEU A 176 1.85 -8.65 18.41
CA LEU A 176 1.17 -7.89 17.38
C LEU A 176 2.14 -6.98 16.60
N GLN A 177 1.92 -6.90 15.29
CA GLN A 177 2.47 -5.86 14.42
C GLN A 177 1.31 -5.03 13.89
N VAL A 178 1.12 -3.84 14.43
CA VAL A 178 -0.01 -2.97 14.13
C VAL A 178 0.41 -1.91 13.13
N HIS A 179 -0.39 -1.72 12.09
CA HIS A 179 -0.14 -0.75 11.04
C HIS A 179 -1.46 -0.08 10.65
N LEU A 180 -1.73 1.08 11.22
CA LEU A 180 -2.85 1.93 10.84
C LEU A 180 -2.31 3.03 9.93
N SER A 181 -2.65 2.97 8.65
CA SER A 181 -2.17 3.94 7.66
C SER A 181 -3.22 5.01 7.37
N SER A 182 -2.78 6.26 7.21
CA SER A 182 -3.61 7.38 6.78
C SER A 182 -3.56 7.68 5.30
N ASP A 183 -2.57 7.21 4.55
CA ASP A 183 -2.28 7.71 3.19
C ASP A 183 -2.53 6.66 2.07
N ARG A 184 -2.73 7.20 0.85
CA ARG A 184 -2.90 6.71 -0.55
C ARG A 184 -2.31 5.37 -0.98
N THR A 185 -1.61 4.68 -0.09
CA THR A 185 -0.96 3.38 -0.28
C THR A 185 -1.88 2.18 -0.14
N ALA A 186 -3.17 2.38 0.19
CA ALA A 186 -4.17 1.31 0.20
C ALA A 186 -4.18 0.59 -1.17
N PRO A 187 -3.94 -0.73 -1.24
CA PRO A 187 -3.74 -1.46 -2.49
C PRO A 187 -4.88 -1.31 -3.50
N SER A 188 -6.10 -1.08 -3.01
CA SER A 188 -7.32 -1.01 -3.81
C SER A 188 -7.97 0.35 -3.83
N ASN A 189 -7.25 1.43 -3.52
CA ASN A 189 -7.83 2.78 -3.46
C ASN A 189 -8.58 3.14 -4.77
N PRO A 190 -9.93 3.10 -4.80
CA PRO A 190 -10.70 3.60 -5.94
C PRO A 190 -10.60 5.14 -6.01
N ALA A 191 -10.26 5.78 -4.88
CA ALA A 191 -10.09 7.21 -4.70
C ALA A 191 -8.72 7.75 -5.17
N ARG A 192 -7.99 7.05 -6.05
CA ARG A 192 -7.12 7.78 -7.00
C ARG A 192 -7.94 8.74 -7.87
N LYS A 193 -9.28 8.61 -7.93
CA LYS A 193 -10.17 9.40 -8.78
C LYS A 193 -11.03 10.47 -8.08
N SER A 194 -11.12 10.55 -6.75
CA SER A 194 -11.84 11.67 -6.11
C SER A 194 -11.22 12.09 -4.77
N ARG A 195 -10.82 13.36 -4.70
CA ARG A 195 -10.34 14.06 -3.49
C ARG A 195 -11.43 14.23 -2.42
N GLU A 196 -12.67 13.81 -2.70
CA GLU A 196 -13.88 14.23 -1.96
C GLU A 196 -14.35 13.24 -0.89
N ARG A 197 -13.73 12.05 -0.76
CA ARG A 197 -14.20 10.99 0.16
C ARG A 197 -13.32 10.74 1.38
N TRP A 198 -12.49 11.70 1.77
CA TRP A 198 -11.72 11.59 3.01
C TRP A 198 -12.62 11.91 4.19
N ARG A 199 -12.82 10.94 5.09
CA ARG A 199 -13.53 11.20 6.36
C ARG A 199 -12.72 12.17 7.21
N GLN A 200 -13.37 13.22 7.70
CA GLN A 200 -12.74 14.26 8.51
C GLN A 200 -12.58 13.84 9.98
N SER A 201 -13.42 12.92 10.47
CA SER A 201 -13.42 12.40 11.85
C SER A 201 -13.78 10.91 11.90
N LEU A 202 -13.36 10.23 12.97
CA LEU A 202 -13.81 8.89 13.32
C LEU A 202 -15.13 8.97 14.11
N HIS A 203 -16.05 8.02 13.90
CA HIS A 203 -17.28 7.89 14.69
C HIS A 203 -17.01 7.29 16.07
N THR A 204 -17.98 7.35 16.99
CA THR A 204 -17.85 6.80 18.36
C THR A 204 -17.41 5.33 18.37
N ASP A 205 -18.04 4.47 17.56
CA ASP A 205 -17.70 3.05 17.45
C ASP A 205 -16.25 2.79 16.99
N GLU A 206 -15.69 3.73 16.22
CA GLU A 206 -14.31 3.68 15.72
C GLU A 206 -13.31 4.10 16.82
N MET A 207 -13.72 4.92 17.78
CA MET A 207 -12.93 5.25 18.97
C MET A 207 -12.88 4.08 19.94
N ASP A 208 -14.00 3.39 20.17
CA ASP A 208 -14.04 2.17 20.98
C ASP A 208 -13.07 1.11 20.44
N ALA A 209 -12.94 1.02 19.11
CA ALA A 209 -11.98 0.12 18.46
C ALA A 209 -10.52 0.50 18.77
N ILE A 210 -10.20 1.80 18.89
CA ILE A 210 -8.87 2.27 19.30
C ILE A 210 -8.61 1.90 20.76
N ASP A 211 -9.59 2.05 21.64
CA ASP A 211 -9.46 1.67 23.05
C ASP A 211 -9.24 0.15 23.20
N VAL A 212 -9.98 -0.66 22.45
CA VAL A 212 -9.77 -2.11 22.40
C VAL A 212 -8.36 -2.44 21.89
N LEU A 213 -7.87 -1.72 20.88
CA LEU A 213 -6.52 -1.88 20.37
C LEU A 213 -5.47 -1.50 21.43
N PHE A 214 -5.63 -0.38 22.14
CA PHE A 214 -4.74 0.08 23.21
C PHE A 214 -4.72 -0.86 24.41
N LYS A 215 -5.84 -1.50 24.76
CA LYS A 215 -5.88 -2.58 25.77
C LYS A 215 -5.00 -3.78 25.40
N GLN A 216 -4.65 -3.95 24.12
CA GLN A 216 -3.76 -5.02 23.65
C GLN A 216 -2.29 -4.56 23.49
N SER A 217 -1.95 -3.35 23.94
CA SER A 217 -0.62 -2.73 23.83
C SER A 217 0.53 -3.58 24.41
N ALA A 218 0.27 -4.34 25.48
CA ALA A 218 1.25 -5.21 26.13
C ALA A 218 1.92 -6.22 25.17
N ARG A 219 1.24 -6.55 24.08
CA ARG A 219 1.69 -7.55 23.09
C ARG A 219 2.31 -6.92 21.83
N TRP A 220 2.37 -5.60 21.74
CA TRP A 220 2.83 -4.92 20.53
C TRP A 220 4.34 -5.03 20.38
N LYS A 221 4.79 -5.57 19.25
CA LYS A 221 6.21 -5.59 18.87
C LYS A 221 6.58 -4.46 17.92
N TYR A 222 5.63 -4.07 17.08
CA TYR A 222 5.73 -2.98 16.11
C TYR A 222 4.40 -2.24 16.07
N ALA A 223 4.43 -0.91 16.05
CA ALA A 223 3.24 -0.08 15.88
C ALA A 223 3.51 1.06 14.90
N ARG A 224 2.72 1.15 13.82
CA ARG A 224 2.57 2.35 13.00
C ARG A 224 1.17 2.92 13.21
N LEU A 225 1.09 4.17 13.62
CA LEU A 225 -0.13 4.89 13.94
C LEU A 225 -0.17 6.18 13.11
N GLY A 226 -0.81 6.10 11.94
CA GLY A 226 -0.94 7.22 11.00
C GLY A 226 -2.37 7.73 10.81
N GLY A 227 -3.37 6.84 10.97
CA GLY A 227 -4.78 7.11 10.66
C GLY A 227 -5.66 7.50 11.85
N ILE A 228 -5.10 7.70 13.04
CA ILE A 228 -5.87 7.98 14.25
C ILE A 228 -6.10 9.50 14.36
N ILE A 229 -7.37 9.91 14.39
CA ILE A 229 -7.78 11.24 14.85
C ILE A 229 -8.44 11.01 16.19
N LEU A 230 -8.09 11.80 17.20
CA LEU A 230 -8.82 11.82 18.46
C LEU A 230 -9.83 12.97 18.44
N SER A 231 -11.05 12.73 18.92
CA SER A 231 -12.06 13.78 19.11
C SER A 231 -11.59 14.76 20.18
N ASP A 232 -11.93 16.05 20.03
CA ASP A 232 -11.60 17.09 21.01
C ASP A 232 -12.22 16.87 22.40
N ASP A 233 -13.31 16.11 22.48
CA ASP A 233 -14.12 15.91 23.68
C ASP A 233 -13.73 14.68 24.52
N GLY A 234 -12.80 13.86 24.01
CA GLY A 234 -12.31 12.69 24.73
C GLY A 234 -11.10 13.04 25.57
N LEU A 235 -11.28 13.20 26.88
CA LEU A 235 -10.22 12.93 27.84
C LEU A 235 -9.81 11.47 27.64
N ILE A 236 -8.87 11.20 26.71
CA ILE A 236 -7.99 10.07 26.92
C ILE A 236 -7.22 10.50 28.17
N GLU A 237 -7.72 10.05 29.33
CA GLU A 237 -6.93 10.03 30.57
C GLU A 237 -5.50 9.68 30.17
N GLU A 238 -4.50 10.38 30.69
CA GLU A 238 -3.09 10.10 30.43
C GLU A 238 -2.74 8.67 30.89
N ILE A 239 -3.20 7.66 30.19
CA ILE A 239 -3.01 6.26 30.50
C ILE A 239 -1.74 5.88 29.74
N PRO A 240 -0.59 5.80 30.42
CA PRO A 240 0.61 5.27 29.79
C PRO A 240 0.31 3.84 29.34
N LEU A 241 0.55 3.54 28.06
CA LEU A 241 0.42 2.18 27.57
C LEU A 241 1.58 1.33 28.10
N GLU A 242 1.27 0.14 28.58
CA GLU A 242 2.27 -0.89 28.90
C GLU A 242 2.79 -1.48 27.59
N LEU A 243 4.02 -1.14 27.19
CA LEU A 243 4.61 -1.52 25.90
C LEU A 243 5.91 -2.34 26.07
N PRO A 244 5.90 -3.46 26.83
CA PRO A 244 7.11 -4.20 27.19
C PRO A 244 7.81 -4.85 25.98
N LEU A 245 7.07 -5.13 24.90
CA LEU A 245 7.61 -5.79 23.70
C LEU A 245 7.89 -4.82 22.54
N LEU A 246 7.53 -3.54 22.67
CA LEU A 246 7.53 -2.60 21.54
C LEU A 246 8.96 -2.25 21.15
N THR A 247 9.39 -2.70 19.98
CA THR A 247 10.76 -2.46 19.46
C THR A 247 10.83 -1.34 18.44
N SER A 248 9.71 -1.02 17.80
CA SER A 248 9.61 -0.09 16.68
C SER A 248 8.28 0.66 16.74
N LEU A 249 8.38 1.99 16.80
CA LEU A 249 7.24 2.90 16.81
C LEU A 249 7.30 3.80 15.57
N TYR A 250 6.19 3.95 14.88
CA TYR A 250 6.01 4.92 13.81
C TYR A 250 4.75 5.73 14.11
N LEU A 251 4.94 7.01 14.44
CA LEU A 251 3.89 8.01 14.52
C LEU A 251 3.85 8.83 13.24
N GLU A 252 2.68 8.93 12.62
CA GLU A 252 2.46 9.72 11.41
C GLU A 252 1.24 10.60 11.64
N LYS A 253 1.36 11.91 11.41
CA LYS A 253 0.18 12.77 11.40
C LYS A 253 -0.46 12.72 10.00
N PRO A 254 -1.78 12.48 9.90
CA PRO A 254 -2.48 12.58 8.63
C PRO A 254 -2.59 14.05 8.20
N ASP A 255 -1.72 14.50 7.30
CA ASP A 255 -1.66 15.91 6.91
C ASP A 255 -2.76 16.36 5.92
N TRP A 256 -2.76 17.68 5.70
CA TRP A 256 -3.26 18.49 4.57
C TRP A 256 -4.48 19.39 4.83
N PHE A 257 -5.28 19.23 5.91
CA PHE A 257 -6.49 20.08 6.11
C PHE A 257 -6.78 20.56 7.55
N GLY A 258 -5.78 21.08 8.26
CA GLY A 258 -6.02 22.03 9.35
C GLY A 258 -5.40 21.70 10.71
N ASN A 259 -5.30 22.74 11.54
CA ASN A 259 -4.67 22.75 12.87
C ASN A 259 -5.44 21.98 13.97
N TYR A 260 -6.43 21.17 13.61
CA TYR A 260 -7.47 20.71 14.55
C TYR A 260 -7.34 19.25 15.02
N SER A 261 -6.39 18.46 14.52
CA SER A 261 -6.19 17.10 15.03
C SER A 261 -5.26 17.10 16.25
N ARG A 262 -5.80 16.77 17.43
CA ARG A 262 -4.99 16.47 18.61
C ARG A 262 -4.10 15.26 18.31
N CYS A 263 -2.82 15.41 18.65
CA CYS A 263 -1.87 14.31 18.67
C CYS A 263 -2.19 13.36 19.82
N LEU A 264 -1.69 12.12 19.77
CA LEU A 264 -1.75 11.23 20.93
C LEU A 264 -1.08 11.91 22.14
N PRO A 265 -1.61 11.75 23.37
CA PRO A 265 -1.00 12.33 24.57
C PRO A 265 0.48 11.94 24.71
N GLY A 266 1.32 12.85 25.21
CA GLY A 266 2.76 12.64 25.13
C GLY A 266 3.32 11.48 25.93
N LYS A 267 2.67 11.11 27.03
CA LYS A 267 3.08 9.99 27.88
C LYS A 267 2.61 8.63 27.38
N THR A 268 1.80 8.58 26.32
CA THR A 268 1.20 7.34 25.79
C THR A 268 2.25 6.24 25.56
N PHE A 269 3.44 6.62 25.08
CA PHE A 269 4.50 5.69 24.69
C PHE A 269 5.70 5.69 25.64
N PHE A 270 5.58 6.30 26.82
CA PHE A 270 6.69 6.45 27.75
C PHE A 270 7.16 5.10 28.31
N ASN A 271 6.24 4.18 28.59
CA ASN A 271 6.57 2.86 29.15
C ASN A 271 6.86 1.80 28.07
N ALA A 272 7.88 2.06 27.24
CA ALA A 272 8.32 1.18 26.17
C ALA A 272 9.80 0.78 26.31
N PRO A 273 10.18 -0.06 27.30
CA PRO A 273 11.59 -0.35 27.64
C PRO A 273 12.35 -1.18 26.58
N ALA A 274 11.66 -1.71 25.58
CA ALA A 274 12.27 -2.44 24.47
C ALA A 274 12.47 -1.58 23.21
N LEU A 275 12.08 -0.29 23.25
CA LEU A 275 12.03 0.56 22.06
C LEU A 275 13.43 0.90 21.57
N LYS A 276 13.73 0.50 20.33
CA LYS A 276 15.02 0.77 19.66
C LYS A 276 14.91 1.66 18.43
N TYR A 277 13.72 1.69 17.81
CA TYR A 277 13.47 2.48 16.62
C TYR A 277 12.22 3.34 16.79
N ALA A 278 12.35 4.64 16.54
CA ALA A 278 11.22 5.56 16.47
C ALA A 278 11.24 6.30 15.12
N ARG A 279 10.08 6.37 14.48
CA ARG A 279 9.80 7.19 13.29
C ARG A 279 8.70 8.17 13.61
N ILE A 280 8.96 9.44 13.41
CA ILE A 280 8.08 10.54 13.78
C ILE A 280 7.92 11.40 12.53
N GLU A 281 6.75 11.31 11.91
CA GLU A 281 6.41 12.11 10.75
C GLU A 281 5.28 13.09 11.07
N ASN A 282 5.55 14.39 10.84
CA ASN A 282 4.60 15.49 10.96
C ASN A 282 3.93 15.60 12.34
N HIS A 283 4.61 15.16 13.39
CA HIS A 283 4.11 15.14 14.77
C HIS A 283 4.88 16.16 15.63
N ARG A 284 4.19 16.88 16.52
CA ARG A 284 4.82 17.87 17.41
C ARG A 284 5.68 17.17 18.47
N PHE A 285 6.88 17.69 18.71
CA PHE A 285 7.81 17.18 19.72
C PHE A 285 7.50 17.65 21.14
N GLU A 286 6.87 18.82 21.29
CA GLU A 286 6.43 19.40 22.58
C GLU A 286 5.70 18.38 23.47
N ASN A 287 4.88 17.54 22.84
CA ASN A 287 4.00 16.61 23.49
C ASN A 287 4.47 15.17 23.28
N LEU A 288 5.77 14.87 23.16
CA LEU A 288 6.23 13.50 22.95
C LEU A 288 7.21 13.07 24.05
N CYS A 289 6.79 12.12 24.88
CA CYS A 289 7.60 11.55 25.94
C CYS A 289 7.98 10.12 25.57
N LEU A 290 9.22 9.93 25.12
CA LEU A 290 9.81 8.62 24.86
C LEU A 290 11.03 8.42 25.75
N GLN A 291 11.41 7.16 25.96
CA GLN A 291 12.72 6.81 26.52
C GLN A 291 13.79 7.00 25.44
N TRP A 292 14.19 8.24 25.19
CA TRP A 292 15.10 8.63 24.11
C TRP A 292 16.47 7.94 24.19
N GLY A 293 17.02 7.76 25.40
CA GLY A 293 18.38 7.24 25.61
C GLY A 293 18.63 5.80 25.20
N GLN A 294 17.59 5.00 24.96
CA GLN A 294 17.72 3.62 24.49
C GLN A 294 17.55 3.46 22.98
N LEU A 295 17.17 4.52 22.26
CA LEU A 295 16.96 4.48 20.81
C LEU A 295 18.30 4.33 20.09
N THR A 296 18.34 3.38 19.15
CA THR A 296 19.50 3.16 18.27
C THR A 296 19.26 3.74 16.87
N ARG A 297 17.99 3.90 16.48
CA ARG A 297 17.60 4.49 15.20
C ARG A 297 16.45 5.47 15.40
N LEU A 298 16.55 6.64 14.79
CA LEU A 298 15.55 7.70 14.89
C LEU A 298 15.31 8.32 13.52
N HIS A 299 14.05 8.43 13.13
CA HIS A 299 13.63 9.07 11.88
C HIS A 299 12.65 10.19 12.21
N ILE A 300 13.00 11.42 11.82
CA ILE A 300 12.23 12.63 12.09
C ILE A 300 12.04 13.35 10.77
N VAL A 301 10.81 13.50 10.30
CA VAL A 301 10.48 14.31 9.13
C VAL A 301 9.26 15.16 9.41
N ILE A 302 9.41 16.47 9.27
CA ILE A 302 8.38 17.47 9.56
C ILE A 302 8.30 18.38 8.35
N ARG A 303 7.15 18.34 7.65
CA ARG A 303 7.02 18.87 6.28
C ARG A 303 6.56 20.32 6.23
N ASP A 304 5.58 20.70 7.06
CA ASP A 304 4.78 21.92 6.85
C ASP A 304 4.77 22.86 8.06
N MET A 305 5.61 22.59 9.07
CA MET A 305 5.66 23.36 10.33
C MET A 305 7.11 23.75 10.64
N GLU A 306 7.32 25.01 11.00
CA GLU A 306 8.53 25.45 11.68
C GLU A 306 8.45 24.98 13.13
N GLU A 307 9.39 24.13 13.55
CA GLU A 307 9.41 23.58 14.91
C GLU A 307 10.40 24.36 15.77
N ASN A 308 10.03 24.58 17.03
CA ASN A 308 10.95 25.12 18.01
C ASN A 308 12.10 24.13 18.20
N ALA A 309 13.33 24.59 17.89
CA ALA A 309 14.51 23.75 17.95
C ALA A 309 14.70 23.10 19.32
N GLU A 310 14.38 23.77 20.43
CA GLU A 310 14.66 23.22 21.76
C GLU A 310 13.92 21.92 22.08
N HIS A 311 12.70 21.72 21.60
CA HIS A 311 11.97 20.45 21.83
C HIS A 311 12.63 19.27 21.11
N VAL A 312 13.07 19.49 19.88
CA VAL A 312 13.76 18.48 19.08
C VAL A 312 15.17 18.23 19.62
N LEU A 313 15.91 19.30 19.89
CA LEU A 313 17.29 19.22 20.39
C LEU A 313 17.34 18.60 21.79
N SER A 314 16.42 18.94 22.69
CA SER A 314 16.36 18.33 24.04
C SER A 314 16.06 16.83 24.00
N ALA A 315 15.24 16.36 23.06
CA ALA A 315 15.03 14.93 22.83
C ALA A 315 16.32 14.27 22.30
N LEU A 316 16.99 14.88 21.32
CA LEU A 316 18.22 14.36 20.75
C LEU A 316 19.40 14.35 21.75
N ARG A 317 19.50 15.32 22.66
CA ARG A 317 20.52 15.35 23.72
C ARG A 317 20.42 14.14 24.65
N GLN A 318 19.25 13.51 24.75
CA GLN A 318 19.05 12.30 25.55
C GLN A 318 19.46 11.02 24.78
N CYS A 319 19.64 11.07 23.46
CA CYS A 319 19.88 9.91 22.58
C CYS A 319 21.35 9.45 22.55
N GLY A 320 21.91 9.04 23.69
CA GLY A 320 23.32 8.61 23.79
C GLY A 320 23.68 7.34 23.01
N LEU A 321 22.71 6.47 22.72
CA LEU A 321 22.90 5.20 22.00
C LEU A 321 22.56 5.27 20.50
N LEU A 322 22.30 6.46 19.97
CA LEU A 322 21.82 6.62 18.61
C LEU A 322 22.92 6.31 17.59
N TYR A 323 22.64 5.35 16.71
CA TYR A 323 23.55 4.89 15.66
C TYR A 323 23.20 5.47 14.29
N SER A 324 21.89 5.63 14.01
CA SER A 324 21.40 6.17 12.74
C SER A 324 20.31 7.21 12.98
N LEU A 325 20.46 8.37 12.34
CA LEU A 325 19.53 9.47 12.38
C LEU A 325 19.10 9.82 10.96
N THR A 326 17.79 9.83 10.72
CA THR A 326 17.23 10.53 9.56
C THR A 326 16.51 11.76 10.04
N PHE A 327 16.84 12.92 9.48
CA PHE A 327 16.34 14.20 9.94
C PHE A 327 15.89 15.06 8.76
N GLY A 328 14.68 15.60 8.83
CA GLY A 328 14.16 16.51 7.82
C GLY A 328 13.08 17.41 8.38
N ALA A 329 13.49 18.47 9.05
CA ALA A 329 12.62 19.52 9.57
C ALA A 329 13.31 20.88 9.40
N ARG A 330 12.53 21.97 9.37
CA ARG A 330 13.05 23.34 9.45
C ARG A 330 13.07 23.75 10.92
N LEU A 331 14.28 23.85 11.50
CA LEU A 331 14.46 24.28 12.88
C LEU A 331 14.64 25.79 12.97
N ALA A 332 13.86 26.44 13.83
CA ALA A 332 13.99 27.86 14.15
C ALA A 332 14.71 28.08 15.47
N GLY A 333 15.42 29.20 15.59
CA GLY A 333 15.99 29.65 16.85
C GLY A 333 17.32 29.00 17.24
N ILE A 334 18.01 28.34 16.31
CA ILE A 334 19.39 27.89 16.55
C ILE A 334 20.32 29.12 16.49
N THR A 335 20.86 29.50 17.63
CA THR A 335 21.87 30.54 17.81
C THR A 335 23.20 29.94 18.29
N ASP A 336 24.29 30.70 18.25
CA ASP A 336 25.60 30.27 18.77
C ASP A 336 25.59 29.91 20.26
N THR A 337 24.58 30.37 21.01
CA THR A 337 24.39 30.03 22.43
C THR A 337 23.62 28.73 22.65
N THR A 338 23.15 28.08 21.57
CA THR A 338 22.37 26.83 21.65
C THR A 338 23.28 25.69 22.12
N PRO A 339 22.93 24.95 23.19
CA PRO A 339 23.78 23.86 23.66
C PRO A 339 23.89 22.77 22.59
N PRO A 340 25.11 22.30 22.26
CA PRO A 340 25.30 21.32 21.21
C PRO A 340 24.67 19.98 21.59
N VAL A 341 24.18 19.28 20.57
CA VAL A 341 23.68 17.91 20.64
C VAL A 341 24.85 16.97 20.34
N VAL A 342 25.38 16.33 21.38
CA VAL A 342 26.47 15.37 21.23
C VAL A 342 25.90 13.97 21.04
N LEU A 343 26.11 13.39 19.86
CA LEU A 343 25.70 12.02 19.51
C LEU A 343 26.95 11.16 19.28
N PRO A 344 27.50 10.53 20.33
CA PRO A 344 28.84 9.92 20.29
C PRO A 344 28.91 8.66 19.43
N LEU A 345 27.79 7.94 19.26
CA LEU A 345 27.73 6.67 18.51
C LEU A 345 27.11 6.81 17.11
N LEU A 346 26.72 8.03 16.71
CA LEU A 346 26.05 8.27 15.44
C LEU A 346 27.02 7.98 14.28
N ARG A 347 26.65 7.05 13.41
CA ARG A 347 27.45 6.67 12.24
C ARG A 347 26.78 7.06 10.92
N ASP A 348 25.45 6.99 10.87
CA ASP A 348 24.68 7.23 9.65
C ASP A 348 23.75 8.44 9.85
N LEU A 349 23.92 9.49 9.04
CA LEU A 349 23.08 10.68 9.05
C LEU A 349 22.43 10.88 7.67
N ILE A 350 21.10 10.84 7.61
CA ILE A 350 20.33 11.10 6.39
C ILE A 350 19.56 12.40 6.56
N LEU A 351 19.91 13.41 5.78
CA LEU A 351 19.27 14.72 5.78
C LEU A 351 18.24 14.78 4.66
N LYS A 352 16.98 15.05 5.01
CA LYS A 352 15.85 15.17 4.09
C LYS A 352 15.34 16.60 4.05
N ARG A 353 14.94 17.10 2.88
CA ARG A 353 14.33 18.45 2.74
C ARG A 353 15.18 19.55 3.40
N TYR A 354 14.72 20.13 4.52
CA TYR A 354 15.39 21.16 5.32
C TYR A 354 16.29 20.61 6.44
N GLY A 355 16.59 19.31 6.42
CA GLY A 355 17.30 18.60 7.48
C GLY A 355 18.68 19.17 7.81
N GLN A 356 19.34 19.87 6.88
CA GLN A 356 20.61 20.54 7.13
C GLN A 356 20.56 21.58 8.25
N SER A 357 19.36 22.05 8.62
CA SER A 357 19.17 22.98 9.74
C SER A 357 19.68 22.45 11.08
N ILE A 358 19.83 21.14 11.26
CA ILE A 358 20.36 20.55 12.51
C ILE A 358 21.88 20.65 12.63
N LEU A 359 22.60 20.78 11.52
CA LEU A 359 24.06 20.67 11.47
C LEU A 359 24.78 21.64 12.41
N PRO A 360 24.39 22.93 12.53
CA PRO A 360 25.08 23.87 13.44
C PRO A 360 25.06 23.42 14.91
N ALA A 361 23.97 22.78 15.34
CA ALA A 361 23.80 22.30 16.71
C ALA A 361 24.32 20.87 16.94
N LEU A 362 24.74 20.15 15.90
CA LEU A 362 25.12 18.74 15.99
C LEU A 362 26.62 18.57 16.24
N ARG A 363 26.98 17.62 17.11
CA ARG A 363 28.35 17.13 17.29
C ARG A 363 28.33 15.60 17.27
N ALA A 364 28.91 15.00 16.23
CA ALA A 364 28.86 13.55 15.98
C ALA A 364 30.25 13.00 15.61
N PRO A 365 31.12 12.71 16.60
CA PRO A 365 32.52 12.36 16.35
C PRO A 365 32.69 11.02 15.61
N ALA A 366 31.77 10.07 15.79
CA ALA A 366 31.82 8.77 15.15
C ALA A 366 31.13 8.71 13.77
N LEU A 367 30.75 9.85 13.19
CA LEU A 367 29.98 9.92 11.95
C LEU A 367 30.80 9.38 10.76
N ARG A 368 30.21 8.46 9.99
CA ARG A 368 30.86 7.78 8.86
C ARG A 368 30.16 8.04 7.52
N GLU A 369 28.85 8.12 7.54
CA GLU A 369 28.03 8.32 6.35
C GLU A 369 27.12 9.52 6.53
N ILE A 370 27.13 10.42 5.54
CA ILE A 370 26.17 11.52 5.45
C ILE A 370 25.50 11.51 4.08
N ALA A 371 24.17 11.53 4.05
CA ALA A 371 23.40 11.45 2.82
C ALA A 371 22.35 12.57 2.77
N PHE A 372 22.30 13.29 1.65
CA PHE A 372 21.26 14.28 1.37
C PHE A 372 20.22 13.63 0.44
N ASN A 373 19.01 13.43 0.96
CA ASN A 373 17.91 12.82 0.24
C ASN A 373 16.79 13.86 -0.02
N PRO A 374 16.52 14.20 -1.28
CA PRO A 374 15.43 15.10 -1.63
C PRO A 374 14.14 14.30 -1.67
N ASP A 375 13.47 14.20 -0.52
CA ASP A 375 12.10 13.68 -0.49
C ASP A 375 11.24 14.58 -1.38
N GLY A 376 10.80 14.03 -2.51
CA GLY A 376 10.12 14.72 -3.61
C GLY A 376 9.26 15.91 -3.20
N PHE A 377 9.40 16.98 -3.99
CA PHE A 377 8.79 18.30 -3.86
C PHE A 377 9.47 19.22 -2.82
N SER A 378 10.42 20.01 -3.29
CA SER A 378 10.77 21.32 -2.72
C SER A 378 10.93 22.26 -3.91
N TYR A 379 9.96 23.18 -4.06
CA TYR A 379 10.04 24.32 -4.97
C TYR A 379 10.43 25.53 -4.11
N GLY A 380 11.51 26.21 -4.49
CA GLY A 380 11.85 27.61 -4.24
C GLY A 380 11.37 28.25 -2.93
N ASP A 381 11.94 27.86 -1.80
CA ASP A 381 11.79 28.62 -0.55
C ASP A 381 13.14 29.28 -0.20
N GLU A 382 13.16 30.61 -0.20
CA GLU A 382 14.33 31.42 0.11
C GLU A 382 14.59 31.43 1.63
N GLY A 383 15.87 31.29 2.04
CA GLY A 383 16.28 31.51 3.44
C GLY A 383 16.70 30.28 4.25
N VAL A 384 16.84 29.09 3.64
CA VAL A 384 17.54 27.97 4.28
C VAL A 384 18.96 27.90 3.74
N LEU A 385 19.95 27.72 4.62
CA LEU A 385 21.33 27.43 4.22
C LEU A 385 21.30 26.36 3.13
N GLU A 386 21.90 26.69 1.99
CA GLU A 386 22.14 25.72 0.92
C GLU A 386 22.78 24.47 1.60
N PRO A 387 22.25 23.25 1.39
CA PRO A 387 22.70 22.03 2.07
C PRO A 387 24.22 21.86 2.10
N ILE A 388 24.87 22.39 1.08
CA ILE A 388 26.30 22.45 0.82
C ILE A 388 27.02 23.40 1.79
N GLU A 389 26.52 24.61 1.96
CA GLU A 389 27.11 25.60 2.87
C GLU A 389 27.02 25.11 4.31
N ALA A 390 25.89 24.49 4.66
CA ALA A 390 25.72 23.84 5.95
C ALA A 390 26.73 22.70 6.16
N LEU A 391 27.00 21.89 5.12
CA LEU A 391 28.02 20.85 5.17
C LEU A 391 29.43 21.42 5.33
N LYS A 392 29.79 22.51 4.63
CA LYS A 392 31.08 23.18 4.80
C LYS A 392 31.24 23.72 6.21
N HIS A 393 30.21 24.37 6.74
CA HIS A 393 30.23 24.94 8.08
C HIS A 393 30.40 23.84 9.14
N PHE A 394 29.67 22.72 9.00
CA PHE A 394 29.79 21.56 9.89
C PHE A 394 31.21 20.98 9.92
N GLY A 395 31.90 20.92 8.78
CA GLY A 395 33.27 20.42 8.69
C GLY A 395 34.28 21.38 9.34
N LYS A 396 34.12 22.69 9.13
CA LYS A 396 34.99 23.70 9.77
C LYS A 396 34.81 23.75 11.28
N ASP A 397 33.57 23.68 11.74
CA ASP A 397 33.20 23.72 13.16
C ASP A 397 33.74 22.48 13.92
N THR A 398 33.66 21.29 13.31
CA THR A 398 34.26 20.07 13.88
C THR A 398 35.79 20.13 13.98
N ILE A 399 36.46 20.79 13.03
CA ILE A 399 37.92 21.03 13.09
C ILE A 399 38.27 22.03 14.21
N GLN A 400 37.49 23.10 14.36
CA GLN A 400 37.77 24.17 15.32
C GLN A 400 37.56 23.75 16.79
N HIS A 401 36.60 22.86 17.06
CA HIS A 401 36.26 22.44 18.42
C HIS A 401 37.04 21.23 18.95
N GLY A 402 38.11 20.78 18.27
CA GLY A 402 39.04 19.78 18.79
C GLY A 402 38.44 18.39 19.00
N THR A 403 37.28 18.10 18.41
CA THR A 403 36.78 16.74 18.25
C THR A 403 37.65 16.01 17.23
N ASP A 404 37.95 14.72 17.45
CA ASP A 404 38.58 13.87 16.43
C ASP A 404 37.89 14.13 15.08
N MET A 405 38.69 14.44 14.06
CA MET A 405 38.20 14.78 12.72
C MET A 405 37.09 13.80 12.29
N PRO A 406 35.95 14.31 11.79
CA PRO A 406 34.83 13.45 11.40
C PRO A 406 35.33 12.36 10.46
N SER A 407 35.21 11.10 10.88
CA SER A 407 35.63 9.91 10.12
C SER A 407 34.69 9.59 8.95
N ILE A 408 34.14 10.64 8.32
CA ILE A 408 33.16 10.53 7.25
C ILE A 408 33.86 9.91 6.05
N SER A 409 33.54 8.66 5.79
CA SER A 409 34.05 7.89 4.66
C SER A 409 33.18 8.02 3.43
N ARG A 410 31.89 8.33 3.61
CA ARG A 410 30.90 8.32 2.53
C ARG A 410 30.00 9.55 2.58
N VAL A 411 29.89 10.22 1.43
CA VAL A 411 28.99 11.35 1.23
C VAL A 411 28.07 11.03 0.05
N GLU A 412 26.76 11.17 0.25
CA GLU A 412 25.77 11.04 -0.82
C GLU A 412 25.04 12.36 -1.05
N VAL A 413 25.03 12.84 -2.30
CA VAL A 413 24.43 14.14 -2.68
C VAL A 413 23.58 13.99 -3.95
N PRO A 414 22.44 14.70 -4.06
CA PRO A 414 21.65 14.72 -5.29
C PRO A 414 22.40 15.37 -6.45
N VAL A 415 22.26 14.80 -7.65
CA VAL A 415 22.97 15.30 -8.85
C VAL A 415 22.65 16.76 -9.15
N TYR A 416 21.43 17.24 -8.93
CA TYR A 416 21.11 18.65 -9.20
C TYR A 416 21.83 19.63 -8.25
N MET A 417 22.20 19.20 -7.03
CA MET A 417 23.02 20.00 -6.11
C MET A 417 24.50 20.01 -6.54
N SER A 418 24.91 19.10 -7.44
CA SER A 418 26.32 18.92 -7.77
C SER A 418 26.93 20.01 -8.65
N HIS A 419 26.10 20.80 -9.34
CA HIS A 419 26.56 21.80 -10.31
C HIS A 419 27.06 23.11 -9.66
N ALA A 420 26.70 23.37 -8.39
CA ALA A 420 27.10 24.57 -7.65
C ALA A 420 28.32 24.33 -6.74
N LEU A 421 28.99 23.17 -6.86
CA LEU A 421 29.93 22.69 -5.86
C LEU A 421 31.39 22.96 -6.18
N ASN A 422 32.06 23.69 -5.28
CA ASN A 422 33.52 23.58 -5.12
C ASN A 422 33.84 22.37 -4.23
N TRP A 423 33.95 21.19 -4.84
CA TRP A 423 34.26 19.94 -4.14
C TRP A 423 35.62 19.97 -3.44
N ALA A 424 36.58 20.77 -3.92
CA ALA A 424 37.90 20.88 -3.30
C ALA A 424 37.80 21.39 -1.85
N GLU A 425 37.05 22.48 -1.64
CA GLU A 425 36.84 23.06 -0.30
C GLU A 425 36.08 22.10 0.64
N ILE A 426 35.20 21.25 0.11
CA ILE A 426 34.50 20.25 0.92
C ILE A 426 35.48 19.15 1.34
N PHE A 427 36.29 18.62 0.42
CA PHE A 427 37.26 17.58 0.75
C PHE A 427 38.39 18.08 1.65
N GLU A 428 38.73 19.37 1.61
CA GLU A 428 39.60 19.99 2.62
C GLU A 428 39.01 19.89 4.03
N CYS A 429 37.68 20.05 4.17
CA CYS A 429 36.99 19.89 5.44
C CYS A 429 36.77 18.40 5.83
N TYR A 430 36.86 17.48 4.86
CA TYR A 430 36.59 16.05 5.06
C TYR A 430 37.61 15.15 4.32
N PRO A 431 38.88 15.12 4.76
CA PRO A 431 39.94 14.36 4.10
C PRO A 431 39.77 12.83 4.22
N GLY A 432 38.89 12.36 5.12
CA GLY A 432 38.56 10.93 5.28
C GLY A 432 37.59 10.37 4.24
N VAL A 433 37.02 11.21 3.36
CA VAL A 433 36.02 10.79 2.38
C VAL A 433 36.67 9.94 1.30
N THR A 434 36.27 8.67 1.22
CA THR A 434 36.75 7.71 0.23
C THR A 434 35.70 7.40 -0.85
N HIS A 435 34.43 7.62 -0.54
CA HIS A 435 33.31 7.32 -1.42
C HIS A 435 32.39 8.53 -1.57
N LEU A 436 32.26 9.02 -2.80
CA LEU A 436 31.26 10.03 -3.16
C LEU A 436 30.18 9.38 -4.03
N GLN A 437 28.94 9.41 -3.57
CA GLN A 437 27.78 8.95 -4.33
C GLN A 437 26.97 10.15 -4.82
N LEU A 438 26.78 10.20 -6.14
CA LEU A 438 25.86 11.15 -6.76
C LEU A 438 24.62 10.39 -7.17
N ALA A 439 23.50 10.72 -6.53
CA ALA A 439 22.24 10.04 -6.74
C ALA A 439 21.27 10.91 -7.52
N ASP A 440 20.72 10.37 -8.60
CA ASP A 440 19.69 11.03 -9.40
C ASP A 440 18.31 10.66 -8.84
N TRP A 441 17.71 11.57 -8.08
CA TRP A 441 16.41 11.40 -7.43
C TRP A 441 15.26 12.00 -8.25
N CYS A 442 15.40 12.10 -9.59
CA CYS A 442 14.32 12.57 -10.46
C CYS A 442 13.13 11.58 -10.49
N ASN A 443 12.09 11.87 -9.71
CA ASN A 443 10.77 11.25 -9.87
C ASN A 443 10.14 11.71 -11.20
N GLY A 444 10.46 11.03 -12.29
CA GLY A 444 9.78 11.16 -13.58
C GLY A 444 10.72 11.37 -14.77
N GLY A 445 11.15 10.27 -15.41
CA GLY A 445 11.56 10.18 -16.82
C GLY A 445 12.76 11.00 -17.34
N SER A 446 13.24 12.03 -16.63
CA SER A 446 14.27 12.97 -17.09
C SER A 446 15.69 12.68 -16.58
N GLY A 447 15.87 11.69 -15.69
CA GLY A 447 17.13 11.37 -15.00
C GLY A 447 18.32 10.91 -15.88
N LYS A 448 18.18 10.87 -17.21
CA LYS A 448 19.33 10.63 -18.12
C LYS A 448 20.11 11.92 -18.44
N ALA A 449 19.51 13.09 -18.26
CA ALA A 449 20.08 14.36 -18.70
C ALA A 449 21.03 15.03 -17.69
N CYS A 450 20.86 14.79 -16.39
CA CYS A 450 21.62 15.49 -15.33
C CYS A 450 23.03 14.90 -15.15
N LEU A 451 23.16 13.58 -15.02
CA LEU A 451 24.48 12.91 -14.88
C LEU A 451 25.37 13.08 -16.11
N SER A 452 24.79 13.11 -17.32
CA SER A 452 25.55 13.31 -18.57
C SER A 452 26.13 14.72 -18.71
N ARG A 453 25.52 15.73 -18.07
CA ARG A 453 26.08 17.09 -17.95
C ARG A 453 27.17 17.18 -16.88
N PHE A 454 27.03 16.47 -15.75
CA PHE A 454 28.04 16.48 -14.67
C PHE A 454 29.40 15.91 -15.12
N VAL A 455 29.39 14.75 -15.79
CA VAL A 455 30.62 14.10 -16.29
C VAL A 455 31.40 14.99 -17.29
N ARG A 456 30.72 15.95 -17.96
CA ARG A 456 31.37 16.86 -18.91
C ARG A 456 31.88 18.17 -18.31
N GLY A 457 31.47 18.55 -17.09
CA GLY A 457 31.69 19.90 -16.54
C GLY A 457 32.52 19.98 -15.26
N SER A 458 32.68 18.90 -14.51
CA SER A 458 33.25 18.95 -13.15
C SER A 458 34.58 18.20 -13.07
N ARG A 459 35.69 18.93 -12.82
CA ARG A 459 36.96 18.32 -12.40
C ARG A 459 36.87 18.04 -10.90
N ILE A 460 36.82 16.78 -10.51
CA ILE A 460 36.97 16.37 -9.10
C ILE A 460 38.46 16.18 -8.84
N PRO A 461 39.12 17.03 -8.04
CA PRO A 461 40.56 16.99 -7.88
C PRO A 461 40.95 15.97 -6.81
N CYS A 462 40.72 14.67 -7.03
CA CYS A 462 41.17 13.63 -6.09
C CYS A 462 41.32 12.28 -6.80
N SER A 463 42.56 11.78 -6.92
CA SER A 463 42.87 10.47 -7.53
C SER A 463 42.48 9.25 -6.68
N ASN A 464 41.97 9.47 -5.45
CA ASN A 464 41.70 8.42 -4.45
C ASN A 464 40.21 8.26 -4.08
N ILE A 465 39.29 8.94 -4.76
CA ILE A 465 37.84 8.86 -4.45
C ILE A 465 37.15 7.87 -5.40
N GLY A 466 36.51 6.85 -4.84
CA GLY A 466 35.62 5.97 -5.58
C GLY A 466 34.33 6.70 -5.94
N LEU A 467 34.11 6.98 -7.23
CA LEU A 467 32.87 7.59 -7.72
C LEU A 467 31.85 6.52 -8.12
N VAL A 468 30.69 6.55 -7.49
CA VAL A 468 29.57 5.66 -7.86
C VAL A 468 28.35 6.52 -8.20
N ALA A 469 27.89 6.43 -9.44
CA ALA A 469 26.61 6.99 -9.86
C ALA A 469 25.54 5.90 -9.76
N CYS A 470 24.53 6.14 -8.91
CA CYS A 470 23.42 5.21 -8.71
C CYS A 470 22.16 5.73 -9.44
N PHE A 471 21.52 4.84 -10.21
CA PHE A 471 20.22 5.08 -10.82
C PHE A 471 19.15 4.37 -9.99
N GLU A 472 18.19 5.12 -9.44
CA GLU A 472 17.02 4.54 -8.79
C GLU A 472 15.86 4.53 -9.79
N ASP A 473 15.78 3.48 -10.60
CA ASP A 473 14.59 3.18 -11.40
C ASP A 473 13.69 2.26 -10.56
N ASN A 474 12.39 2.55 -10.47
CA ASN A 474 11.46 1.97 -9.47
C ASN A 474 11.18 0.46 -9.64
N ARG A 475 12.03 -0.27 -10.37
CA ARG A 475 12.07 -1.73 -10.50
C ARG A 475 13.53 -2.19 -10.73
N ARG A 476 14.23 -2.53 -9.64
CA ARG A 476 15.59 -3.12 -9.55
C ARG A 476 16.76 -2.12 -9.61
N LEU A 477 17.55 -2.11 -8.53
CA LEU A 477 18.86 -1.44 -8.43
C LEU A 477 19.84 -2.01 -9.46
N HIS A 478 20.24 -1.20 -10.43
CA HIS A 478 21.39 -1.47 -11.28
C HIS A 478 22.54 -0.53 -10.88
N GLN A 479 23.56 -1.07 -10.22
CA GLN A 479 24.83 -0.37 -10.00
C GLN A 479 25.63 -0.37 -11.31
N ARG A 480 26.09 0.80 -11.77
CA ARG A 480 27.10 0.90 -12.84
C ARG A 480 28.31 1.69 -12.32
N PRO A 481 29.52 1.14 -12.34
CA PRO A 481 30.71 1.92 -12.04
C PRO A 481 30.91 2.97 -13.13
N VAL A 482 31.08 4.24 -12.74
CA VAL A 482 31.53 5.29 -13.65
C VAL A 482 33.05 5.15 -13.76
N LYS A 483 33.56 4.98 -14.98
CA LYS A 483 35.01 4.94 -15.21
C LYS A 483 35.61 6.31 -14.84
N THR A 484 36.56 6.31 -13.93
CA THR A 484 37.48 7.41 -13.64
C THR A 484 38.19 7.85 -14.92
N MET A 485 38.18 9.15 -15.22
CA MET A 485 39.08 9.83 -16.16
C MET A 485 39.85 10.91 -15.43
#